data_AF-A0A3C1FZA9-F1
#
_entry.id   AF-A0A3C1FZA9-F1
#
_cell.length_a   1.000
_cell.length_b   1.000
_cell.length_c   1.000
_cell.angle_alpha   90.00
_cell.angle_beta   90.00
_cell.angle_gamma   90.00
#
_symmetry.space_group_name_H-M   'P 1'
#
loop_
_entity.id
_entity.type
_entity.pdbx_description
1 polymer ?
#
loop_
_entity_poly.entity_id
_entity_poly.type
_entity_poly.pdbx_seq_one_letter_code
_entity_poly.pdbx_strand_id
1 'polypeptide(L)'
;SGGTSASGEKNPVRINIDSPKREAYNLALAREIKKAVRCPIVVVGGFRSLEVINTVLAKDGIDYISMARPFIREPQLINRWQDGDPSPARCISCNGCFKPGIKEGGIYCVVEKKEAQKRTSSAG
;
A
#
# COMPACT_ATOMS: atom_id res chain seq x y z
N SER A 1 0.67 12.87 -11.92
CA SER A 1 1.98 12.85 -11.25
C SER A 1 1.88 12.06 -9.95
N GLY A 2 2.82 11.15 -9.71
CA GLY A 2 3.17 10.61 -8.40
C GLY A 2 4.60 11.01 -8.02
N GLY A 3 5.01 12.21 -8.45
CA GLY A 3 6.40 12.67 -8.59
C GLY A 3 7.10 12.96 -7.27
N THR A 4 7.53 14.20 -7.05
CA THR A 4 8.30 14.60 -5.86
C THR A 4 7.40 15.18 -4.77
N SER A 5 7.98 15.48 -3.60
CA SER A 5 7.31 16.21 -2.52
C SER A 5 6.73 17.56 -2.97
N ALA A 6 7.29 18.17 -4.02
CA ALA A 6 6.79 19.41 -4.61
C ALA A 6 5.41 19.26 -5.30
N SER A 7 4.91 18.04 -5.50
CA SER A 7 3.61 17.79 -6.16
C SER A 7 2.38 17.98 -5.26
N GLY A 8 2.53 18.57 -4.07
CA GLY A 8 1.43 18.84 -3.13
C GLY A 8 0.65 17.58 -2.78
N GLU A 9 -0.68 17.58 -2.97
CA GLU A 9 -1.54 16.42 -2.72
C GLU A 9 -1.22 15.20 -3.60
N LYS A 10 -0.57 15.41 -4.74
CA LYS A 10 -0.20 14.36 -5.71
C LYS A 10 1.21 13.80 -5.46
N ASN A 11 1.80 14.09 -4.31
CA ASN A 11 3.11 13.56 -3.89
C ASN A 11 3.13 12.00 -3.84
N PRO A 12 4.31 11.36 -3.78
CA PRO A 12 4.43 9.89 -3.82
C PRO A 12 3.99 9.22 -2.51
N VAL A 13 3.96 9.97 -1.41
CA VAL A 13 3.69 9.48 -0.06
C VAL A 13 2.34 9.98 0.46
N ARG A 14 1.28 9.70 -0.31
CA ARG A 14 -0.09 10.15 0.01
C ARG A 14 -0.61 9.55 1.30
N ILE A 15 -1.30 10.39 2.07
CA ILE A 15 -2.05 10.06 3.29
C ILE A 15 -3.56 9.93 2.98
N ASN A 16 -4.38 9.60 3.98
CA ASN A 16 -5.84 9.52 3.88
C ASN A 16 -6.36 8.57 2.78
N ILE A 17 -5.66 7.46 2.57
CA ILE A 17 -6.16 6.34 1.75
C ILE A 17 -6.96 5.43 2.67
N ASP A 18 -8.17 5.89 3.00
CA ASP A 18 -9.06 5.37 4.05
C ASP A 18 -10.31 4.65 3.49
N SER A 19 -10.43 4.58 2.17
CA SER A 19 -11.54 3.92 1.49
C SER A 19 -11.10 3.33 0.14
N PRO A 20 -11.77 2.27 -0.36
CA PRO A 20 -11.48 1.69 -1.66
C PRO A 20 -11.46 2.70 -2.82
N LYS A 21 -12.32 3.73 -2.76
CA LYS A 21 -12.41 4.80 -3.78
C LYS A 21 -11.17 5.69 -3.87
N ARG A 22 -10.34 5.72 -2.81
CA ARG A 22 -9.10 6.51 -2.76
C ARG A 22 -7.85 5.68 -3.08
N GLU A 23 -8.00 4.37 -3.21
CA GLU A 23 -6.93 3.49 -3.67
C GLU A 23 -6.69 3.63 -5.18
N ALA A 24 -5.71 2.89 -5.70
CA ALA A 24 -5.35 2.85 -7.11
C ALA A 24 -5.12 4.24 -7.75
N TYR A 25 -4.62 5.22 -6.99
CA TYR A 25 -4.61 6.62 -7.42
C TYR A 25 -3.66 6.94 -8.59
N ASN A 26 -2.84 5.97 -9.02
CA ASN A 26 -1.99 6.05 -10.22
C ASN A 26 -2.54 5.22 -11.39
N LEU A 27 -3.66 4.51 -11.22
CA LEU A 27 -4.20 3.60 -12.22
C LEU A 27 -4.50 4.28 -13.55
N ALA A 28 -5.07 5.49 -13.52
CA ALA A 28 -5.32 6.25 -14.74
C ALA A 28 -4.02 6.51 -15.53
N LEU A 29 -2.92 6.82 -14.84
CA LEU A 29 -1.62 7.02 -15.48
C LEU A 29 -1.05 5.71 -16.03
N ALA A 30 -1.20 4.61 -15.27
CA ALA A 30 -0.74 3.29 -15.70
C ALA A 30 -1.49 2.80 -16.95
N ARG A 31 -2.80 3.07 -17.05
CA ARG A 31 -3.61 2.76 -18.25
C ARG A 31 -3.10 3.51 -19.47
N GLU A 32 -2.75 4.80 -19.35
CA GLU A 32 -2.17 5.54 -20.48
C GLU A 32 -0.83 4.98 -20.93
N ILE A 33 0.03 4.56 -19.98
CA ILE A 33 1.31 3.92 -20.32
C ILE A 33 1.08 2.58 -21.02
N LYS A 34 0.12 1.77 -20.54
CA LYS A 34 -0.18 0.46 -21.13
C LYS A 34 -0.57 0.54 -22.61
N LYS A 35 -1.24 1.62 -23.03
CA LYS A 35 -1.57 1.85 -24.46
C LYS A 35 -0.33 2.02 -25.34
N ALA A 36 0.79 2.47 -24.79
CA ALA A 36 2.00 2.81 -25.53
C ALA A 36 3.09 1.72 -25.49
N VAL A 37 2.96 0.71 -24.61
CA VAL A 37 4.02 -0.28 -24.39
C VAL A 37 3.50 -1.72 -24.47
N ARG A 38 4.39 -2.64 -24.83
CA ARG A 38 4.11 -4.09 -24.88
C ARG A 38 4.63 -4.85 -23.66
N CYS A 39 5.53 -4.26 -22.88
CA CYS A 39 6.04 -4.89 -21.67
C CYS A 39 4.98 -4.92 -20.54
N PRO A 40 5.12 -5.83 -19.56
CA PRO A 40 4.24 -5.85 -18.39
C PRO A 40 4.30 -4.56 -17.58
N ILE A 41 3.15 -4.11 -17.08
CA ILE A 41 2.99 -2.93 -16.22
C ILE A 41 2.73 -3.38 -14.79
N VAL A 42 3.55 -2.85 -13.87
CA VAL A 42 3.34 -2.98 -12.42
C VAL A 42 2.92 -1.62 -11.88
N VAL A 43 1.71 -1.53 -11.31
CA VAL A 43 1.19 -0.25 -10.77
C VAL A 43 1.27 -0.20 -9.24
N VAL A 44 1.89 0.85 -8.71
CA VAL A 44 1.74 1.25 -7.30
C VAL A 44 0.71 2.36 -7.20
N GLY A 45 -0.18 2.31 -6.23
CA GLY A 45 -1.27 3.28 -6.14
C GLY A 45 -1.99 3.34 -4.80
N GLY A 46 -1.32 2.91 -3.73
CA GLY A 46 -1.96 2.90 -2.41
C GLY A 46 -3.00 1.78 -2.26
N PHE A 47 -2.75 0.59 -2.81
CA PHE A 47 -3.64 -0.57 -2.65
C PHE A 47 -3.64 -1.13 -1.23
N ARG A 48 -4.82 -1.45 -0.70
CA ARG A 48 -5.08 -2.10 0.59
C ARG A 48 -6.21 -3.11 0.48
N SER A 49 -7.18 -2.92 -0.41
CA SER A 49 -8.33 -3.80 -0.53
C SER A 49 -8.09 -4.89 -1.57
N LEU A 50 -8.29 -6.16 -1.19
CA LEU A 50 -8.18 -7.30 -2.10
C LEU A 50 -9.16 -7.18 -3.28
N GLU A 51 -10.38 -6.68 -3.02
CA GLU A 51 -11.38 -6.41 -4.05
C GLU A 51 -10.90 -5.40 -5.11
N VAL A 52 -10.27 -4.30 -4.68
CA VAL A 52 -9.73 -3.28 -5.60
C VAL A 52 -8.61 -3.87 -6.44
N ILE A 53 -7.71 -4.64 -5.82
CA ILE A 53 -6.61 -5.33 -6.50
C ILE A 53 -7.15 -6.26 -7.59
N ASN A 54 -8.12 -7.12 -7.25
CA ASN A 54 -8.74 -8.07 -8.18
C ASN A 54 -9.46 -7.35 -9.33
N THR A 55 -10.17 -6.27 -9.03
CA THR A 55 -10.86 -5.46 -10.04
C THR A 55 -9.86 -4.88 -11.03
N VAL A 56 -8.73 -4.33 -10.55
CA VAL A 56 -7.71 -3.74 -11.40
C VAL A 56 -7.05 -4.78 -12.30
N LEU A 57 -6.64 -5.92 -11.73
CA LEU A 57 -6.00 -6.99 -12.50
C LEU A 57 -6.95 -7.58 -13.56
N ALA A 58 -8.24 -7.69 -13.27
CA ALA A 58 -9.20 -8.28 -14.19
C ALA A 58 -9.66 -7.31 -15.30
N LYS A 59 -9.74 -6.00 -15.03
CA LYS A 59 -10.43 -5.06 -15.94
C LYS A 59 -9.52 -4.02 -16.59
N ASP A 60 -8.32 -3.78 -16.07
CA ASP A 60 -7.55 -2.58 -16.44
C ASP A 60 -6.33 -2.82 -17.32
N GLY A 61 -6.13 -4.06 -17.77
CA GLY A 61 -4.95 -4.43 -18.57
C GLY A 61 -3.63 -4.24 -17.81
N ILE A 62 -3.70 -4.22 -16.48
CA ILE A 62 -2.55 -4.14 -15.58
C ILE A 62 -2.11 -5.55 -15.23
N ASP A 63 -0.82 -5.82 -15.40
CA ASP A 63 -0.27 -7.17 -15.24
C ASP A 63 0.04 -7.46 -13.76
N TYR A 64 0.50 -6.46 -13.00
CA TYR A 64 0.87 -6.63 -11.59
C TYR A 64 0.54 -5.41 -10.72
N ILE A 65 0.34 -5.65 -9.43
CA ILE A 65 0.19 -4.62 -8.41
C ILE A 65 1.45 -4.55 -7.53
N SER A 66 1.94 -3.33 -7.29
CA SER A 66 3.01 -3.07 -6.32
C SER A 66 2.44 -2.49 -5.02
N MET A 67 2.88 -3.08 -3.91
CA MET A 67 2.54 -2.68 -2.55
C MET A 67 3.82 -2.63 -1.70
N ALA A 68 3.89 -1.67 -0.78
CA ALA A 68 5.04 -1.52 0.12
C ALA A 68 4.58 -1.35 1.58
N ARG A 69 3.98 -0.19 1.90
CA ARG A 69 3.51 0.14 3.27
C ARG A 69 2.56 -0.91 3.90
N PRO A 70 1.66 -1.58 3.15
CA PRO A 70 0.91 -2.73 3.64
C PRO A 70 1.79 -3.85 4.19
N PHE A 71 2.79 -4.31 3.43
CA PHE A 71 3.70 -5.39 3.84
C PHE A 71 4.61 -4.99 5.01
N ILE A 72 4.94 -3.70 5.15
CA ILE A 72 5.68 -3.19 6.31
C ILE A 72 4.84 -3.33 7.62
N ARG A 73 3.51 -3.18 7.55
CA ARG A 73 2.62 -3.37 8.71
C ARG A 73 2.22 -4.83 8.90
N GLU A 74 2.01 -5.56 7.81
CA GLU A 74 1.52 -6.94 7.78
C GLU A 74 2.37 -7.79 6.84
N PRO A 75 3.49 -8.35 7.31
CA PRO A 75 4.33 -9.23 6.48
C PRO A 75 3.60 -10.47 5.95
N GLN A 76 2.57 -10.93 6.69
CA GLN A 76 1.75 -12.11 6.37
C GLN A 76 0.46 -11.74 5.62
N LEU A 77 0.34 -10.53 5.07
CA LEU A 77 -0.90 -10.04 4.44
C LEU A 77 -1.42 -10.97 3.34
N ILE A 78 -0.52 -11.48 2.48
CA ILE A 78 -0.93 -12.36 1.38
C ILE A 78 -1.47 -13.69 1.90
N ASN A 79 -0.82 -14.28 2.91
CA ASN A 79 -1.28 -15.52 3.54
C ASN A 79 -2.66 -15.30 4.20
N ARG A 80 -2.84 -14.18 4.92
CA ARG A 80 -4.13 -13.82 5.51
C ARG A 80 -5.26 -13.75 4.48
N TRP A 81 -4.99 -13.15 3.32
CA TRP A 81 -5.95 -13.11 2.21
C TRP A 81 -6.22 -14.50 1.61
N GLN A 82 -5.19 -15.34 1.47
CA GLN A 82 -5.33 -16.72 0.98
C GLN A 82 -6.11 -17.61 1.96
N ASP A 83 -5.96 -17.39 3.26
CA ASP A 83 -6.64 -18.12 4.34
C ASP A 83 -8.11 -17.70 4.53
N GLY A 84 -8.63 -16.81 3.68
CA GLY A 84 -10.05 -16.46 3.63
C GLY A 84 -10.46 -15.24 4.45
N ASP A 85 -9.52 -14.45 4.98
CA ASP A 85 -9.81 -13.12 5.53
C ASP A 85 -9.52 -12.04 4.48
N PRO A 86 -10.52 -11.56 3.71
CA PRO A 86 -10.30 -10.58 2.64
C PRO A 86 -10.24 -9.13 3.15
N SER A 87 -10.24 -8.91 4.47
CA SER A 87 -10.30 -7.55 5.00
C SER A 87 -9.10 -6.71 4.54
N PRO A 88 -9.30 -5.39 4.28
CA PRO A 88 -8.24 -4.54 3.77
C PRO A 88 -6.98 -4.58 4.64
N ALA A 89 -5.83 -4.34 4.01
CA ALA A 89 -4.58 -4.18 4.73
C ALA A 89 -4.73 -3.06 5.77
N ARG A 90 -4.29 -3.34 7.00
CA ARG A 90 -4.35 -2.45 8.16
C ARG A 90 -3.52 -1.18 7.97
N CYS A 91 -2.66 -1.05 6.96
CA CYS A 91 -1.83 0.15 6.79
C CYS A 91 -2.67 1.42 6.59
N ILE A 92 -2.62 2.34 7.55
CA ILE A 92 -3.40 3.60 7.57
C ILE A 92 -2.73 4.76 6.81
N SER A 93 -1.67 4.51 6.04
CA SER A 93 -0.99 5.55 5.25
C SER A 93 -0.46 6.74 6.07
N CYS A 94 -0.08 6.56 7.34
CA CYS A 94 0.40 7.63 8.22
C CYS A 94 1.86 8.07 7.98
N ASN A 95 2.58 7.38 7.09
CA ASN A 95 3.99 7.61 6.77
C ASN A 95 4.99 7.46 7.95
N GLY A 96 4.53 6.98 9.11
CA GLY A 96 5.37 6.78 10.29
C GLY A 96 6.52 5.80 10.10
N CYS A 97 6.46 4.92 9.10
CA CYS A 97 7.52 3.99 8.74
C CYS A 97 8.79 4.65 8.18
N PHE A 98 8.70 5.90 7.68
CA PHE A 98 9.87 6.63 7.17
C PHE A 98 10.81 7.06 8.28
N LYS A 99 10.26 7.46 9.45
CA LYS A 99 11.08 7.99 10.54
C LYS A 99 12.12 6.97 11.02
N PRO A 100 11.78 5.70 11.29
CA PRO A 100 12.78 4.68 11.59
C PRO A 100 13.81 4.50 10.47
N GLY A 101 13.39 4.46 9.21
CA GLY A 101 14.32 4.26 8.09
C GLY A 101 15.38 5.37 7.99
N ILE A 102 14.98 6.61 8.29
CA ILE A 102 15.87 7.77 8.23
C ILE A 102 16.76 7.88 9.49
N LYS A 103 16.24 7.55 10.67
CA LYS A 103 16.89 7.83 11.96
C LYS A 103 17.56 6.64 12.63
N GLU A 104 17.05 5.43 12.39
CA GLU A 104 17.39 4.22 13.13
C GLU A 104 18.07 3.16 12.23
N GLY A 105 18.16 3.40 10.92
CA GLY A 105 18.80 2.47 9.97
C GLY A 105 17.93 1.27 9.55
N GLY A 106 16.64 1.26 9.90
CA GLY A 106 15.72 0.17 9.55
C GLY A 106 14.28 0.65 9.34
N ILE A 107 13.54 0.02 8.43
CA ILE A 107 12.15 0.37 8.12
C ILE A 107 11.20 -0.61 8.83
N TYR A 108 10.32 -0.08 9.69
CA TYR A 108 9.26 -0.86 10.33
C TYR A 108 7.99 -0.02 10.55
N CYS A 109 6.86 -0.69 10.78
CA CYS A 109 5.61 -0.01 11.12
C CYS A 109 5.59 0.41 12.60
N VAL A 110 5.65 1.72 12.85
CA VAL A 110 5.58 2.27 14.22
C VAL A 110 4.25 2.02 14.91
N VAL A 111 3.15 1.87 14.15
CA VAL A 111 1.82 1.55 14.71
C VAL A 111 1.78 0.10 15.17
N GLU A 112 2.24 -0.83 14.31
CA GLU A 112 2.31 -2.25 14.66
C GLU A 112 3.20 -2.48 15.88
N LYS A 113 4.38 -1.84 15.94
CA LYS A 113 5.29 -1.94 17.08
C LYS A 113 4.59 -1.55 18.39
N LYS A 114 3.83 -0.46 18.40
CA LYS A 114 3.07 0.01 19.57
C LYS A 114 1.93 -0.94 19.93
N GLU A 115 1.18 -1.43 18.96
CA GLU A 115 0.07 -2.38 19.19
C GLU A 115 0.61 -3.71 19.73
N ALA A 116 1.75 -4.19 19.22
CA ALA A 116 2.41 -5.41 19.70
C ALA A 116 2.89 -5.28 21.16
N GLN A 117 3.52 -4.15 21.52
CA GLN A 117 3.94 -3.87 22.89
C GLN A 117 2.75 -3.86 23.87
N LYS A 118 1.62 -3.27 23.47
CA LYS A 118 0.41 -3.28 24.28
C LYS A 118 -0.11 -4.71 24.51
N ARG A 119 -0.14 -5.55 23.48
CA ARG A 119 -0.57 -6.96 23.58
C ARG A 119 0.31 -7.75 24.55
N THR A 120 1.62 -7.50 24.55
CA THR A 120 2.54 -8.16 25.49
C THR A 120 2.38 -7.65 26.92
N SER A 121 2.10 -6.36 27.12
CA SER A 121 1.90 -5.77 28.46
C SER A 121 0.55 -6.08 29.09
N SER A 122 -0.47 -6.42 28.30
CA SER A 122 -1.80 -6.84 28.80
C SER A 122 -1.90 -8.34 29.08
N ALA A 123 -0.87 -9.12 28.76
CA ALA A 123 -0.84 -10.57 28.92
C ALA A 123 -0.04 -11.04 30.16
N GLY A 124 0.53 -10.11 30.92
CA GLY A 124 1.19 -10.36 32.21
C GLY A 124 0.53 -9.55 33.31
#